data_AF-A0A9D5U824-F1
#
_entry.id   AF-A0A9D5U824-F1
#
_cell.length_a   1.000
_cell.length_b   1.000
_cell.length_c   1.000
_cell.angle_alpha   90.00
_cell.angle_beta   90.00
_cell.angle_gamma   90.00
#
_symmetry.space_group_name_H-M   'P 1'
#
loop_
_entity.id
_entity.type
_entity.pdbx_description
1 polymer ?
#
loop_
_entity_poly.entity_id
_entity_poly.type
_entity_poly.pdbx_seq_one_letter_code
_entity_poly.pdbx_strand_id
1 'polypeptide(L)'
;MIGREILEGVGKKGAKGGLRCTLTWAKKSGVKADLKPGQIKHHLTPEFRGNEFYINWFDKSGINVDDYCVGVSKEFNDFIHFGDGTGGRGGRWNRAWREFIDEHRGGASKDEIEAFIQCTWDEMVEEFGGSPF
;
A
#
# COMPACT_ATOMS: atom_id res chain seq x y z
N MET A 1 -11.23 -13.26 1.16
CA MET A 1 -10.14 -13.16 2.17
C MET A 1 -8.92 -12.69 1.40
N ILE A 2 -8.65 -11.38 1.36
CA ILE A 2 -7.73 -10.77 0.39
C ILE A 2 -6.26 -10.78 0.87
N GLY A 3 -5.97 -11.07 2.15
CA GLY A 3 -4.59 -11.05 2.68
C GLY A 3 -4.03 -12.38 3.21
N ARG A 4 -4.80 -13.48 3.18
CA ARG A 4 -4.44 -14.67 3.99
C ARG A 4 -3.36 -15.57 3.36
N GLU A 5 -3.31 -15.66 2.04
CA GLU A 5 -2.35 -16.57 1.37
C GLU A 5 -0.92 -16.02 1.29
N ILE A 6 -0.72 -14.70 1.36
CA ILE A 6 0.63 -14.10 1.32
C ILE A 6 1.32 -14.25 2.68
N LEU A 7 0.61 -14.04 3.80
CA LEU A 7 1.23 -14.02 5.13
C LEU A 7 1.56 -15.42 5.66
N GLU A 8 0.84 -16.47 5.27
CA GLU A 8 1.18 -17.86 5.63
C GLU A 8 2.51 -18.34 5.01
N GLY A 9 2.99 -17.69 3.95
CA GLY A 9 4.28 -17.95 3.30
C GLY A 9 5.48 -17.20 3.91
N VAL A 10 5.25 -16.08 4.60
CA VAL A 10 6.32 -15.21 5.12
C VAL A 10 6.97 -15.81 6.38
N GLY A 11 6.23 -16.62 7.15
CA GLY A 11 6.70 -17.16 8.43
C GLY A 11 7.45 -18.50 8.41
N LYS A 12 7.46 -19.24 7.30
CA LYS A 12 8.01 -20.62 7.28
C LYS A 12 8.57 -21.04 5.92
N LYS A 13 9.73 -20.53 5.54
CA LYS A 13 10.74 -21.29 4.76
C LYS A 13 12.02 -20.50 4.67
N GLY A 14 13.12 -21.20 4.92
CA GLY A 14 14.46 -20.64 4.97
C GLY A 14 14.79 -19.76 3.76
N ALA A 15 15.47 -18.66 4.05
CA ALA A 15 16.15 -17.82 3.09
C ALA A 15 16.91 -18.64 2.04
N LYS A 16 16.38 -18.73 0.82
CA LYS A 16 17.12 -18.92 -0.44
C LYS A 16 16.29 -18.35 -1.58
N GLY A 17 16.54 -17.08 -1.88
CA GLY A 17 15.84 -16.31 -2.91
C GLY A 17 15.43 -14.99 -2.31
N GLY A 18 16.40 -14.07 -2.18
CA GLY A 18 16.10 -12.72 -1.72
C GLY A 18 15.02 -12.14 -2.63
N LEU A 19 13.82 -11.96 -2.08
CA LEU A 19 12.81 -11.09 -2.67
C LEU A 19 13.44 -9.70 -2.66
N ARG A 20 14.09 -9.38 -3.78
CA ARG A 20 14.57 -8.05 -4.08
C ARG A 20 13.31 -7.24 -4.37
N CYS A 21 12.59 -6.89 -3.32
CA CYS A 21 11.42 -6.03 -3.36
C CYS A 21 11.91 -4.61 -3.58
N THR A 22 12.47 -4.35 -4.76
CA THR A 22 12.76 -3.01 -5.20
C THR A 22 11.44 -2.46 -5.69
N LEU A 23 10.75 -1.70 -4.84
CA LEU A 23 9.74 -0.69 -5.21
C LEU A 23 10.36 0.30 -6.21
N THR A 24 10.74 -0.19 -7.39
CA THR A 24 11.41 0.60 -8.44
C THR A 24 10.46 1.60 -9.04
N TRP A 25 9.15 1.31 -9.01
CA TRP A 25 8.11 2.25 -9.41
C TRP A 25 7.82 3.27 -8.29
N ALA A 26 7.69 2.86 -7.02
CA ALA A 26 7.38 3.80 -5.94
C ALA A 26 8.57 4.74 -5.62
N LYS A 27 9.81 4.27 -5.74
CA LYS A 27 11.01 5.13 -5.68
C LYS A 27 11.15 6.04 -6.91
N LYS A 28 10.57 5.67 -8.07
CA LYS A 28 10.49 6.53 -9.26
C LYS A 28 9.38 7.59 -9.16
N SER A 29 8.32 7.31 -8.39
CA SER A 29 7.19 8.23 -8.22
C SER A 29 7.38 9.23 -7.08
N GLY A 30 8.63 9.39 -6.62
CA GLY A 30 9.05 10.40 -5.65
C GLY A 30 8.32 11.71 -5.87
N VAL A 31 7.81 12.26 -4.76
CA VAL A 31 7.06 13.51 -4.75
C VAL A 31 7.81 14.55 -5.60
N LYS A 32 7.13 14.98 -6.69
CA LYS A 32 7.59 15.83 -7.81
C LYS A 32 8.03 15.11 -9.09
N ALA A 33 7.54 13.91 -9.40
CA ALA A 33 7.35 13.55 -10.81
C ALA A 33 6.05 14.22 -11.29
N ASP A 34 6.13 15.04 -12.33
CA ASP A 34 5.01 15.80 -12.89
C ASP A 34 3.75 14.93 -13.02
N LEU A 35 2.70 15.24 -12.25
CA LEU A 35 1.40 14.60 -12.43
C LEU A 35 0.99 14.82 -13.89
N LYS A 36 0.73 13.73 -14.61
CA LYS A 36 0.23 13.86 -15.98
C LYS A 36 -1.18 14.44 -15.93
N PRO A 37 -1.62 15.14 -17.00
CA PRO A 37 -3.02 15.56 -17.11
C PRO A 37 -3.96 14.38 -16.85
N GLY A 38 -4.92 14.57 -15.92
CA GLY A 38 -5.89 13.54 -15.53
C GLY A 38 -5.45 12.65 -14.36
N GLN A 39 -4.20 12.73 -13.89
CA GLN A 39 -3.75 12.00 -12.71
C GLN A 39 -4.02 12.77 -11.42
N ILE A 40 -4.27 12.02 -10.35
CA ILE A 40 -4.36 12.51 -8.98
C ILE A 40 -3.30 11.85 -8.10
N LYS A 41 -2.81 12.59 -7.10
CA LYS A 41 -1.86 12.07 -6.12
C LYS A 41 -2.58 11.10 -5.18
N HIS A 42 -2.04 9.88 -5.05
CA HIS A 42 -2.48 8.87 -4.10
C HIS A 42 -1.33 8.49 -3.15
N HIS A 43 -1.60 8.43 -1.85
CA HIS A 43 -0.64 7.96 -0.85
C HIS A 43 -0.74 6.43 -0.73
N LEU A 44 0.38 5.74 -0.92
CA LEU A 44 0.45 4.28 -0.74
C LEU A 44 0.36 3.91 0.73
N THR A 45 0.94 4.71 1.61
CA THR A 45 0.63 4.63 3.04
C THR A 45 -0.70 5.34 3.31
N PRO A 46 -1.53 4.83 4.22
CA PRO A 46 -2.83 5.41 4.46
C PRO A 46 -2.68 6.81 5.07
N GLU A 47 -3.37 7.77 4.47
CA GLU A 47 -3.40 9.17 4.92
C GLU A 47 -4.36 9.31 6.11
N PHE A 48 -4.04 8.64 7.23
CA PHE A 48 -4.79 8.76 8.49
C PHE A 48 -4.42 10.07 9.21
N ARG A 49 -4.55 11.22 8.53
CA ARG A 49 -4.28 12.53 9.11
C ARG A 49 -5.05 12.67 10.43
N GLY A 50 -4.32 12.92 11.52
CA GLY A 50 -4.87 13.08 12.87
C GLY A 50 -4.92 11.82 13.74
N ASN A 51 -4.42 10.67 13.25
CA ASN A 51 -4.30 9.46 14.07
C ASN A 51 -2.82 9.16 14.39
N GLU A 52 -2.40 9.58 15.58
CA GLU A 52 -1.03 9.44 16.09
C GLU A 52 -0.56 7.99 16.14
N PHE A 53 -1.47 7.00 16.29
CA PHE A 53 -1.08 5.59 16.30
C PHE A 53 -0.42 5.18 14.99
N TYR A 54 -0.99 5.57 13.84
CA TYR A 54 -0.47 5.18 12.53
C TYR A 54 0.84 5.87 12.20
N ILE A 55 0.96 7.15 12.54
CA ILE A 55 2.21 7.91 12.37
C ILE A 55 3.33 7.21 13.17
N ASN A 56 3.09 6.97 14.46
CA ASN A 56 4.04 6.28 15.33
C ASN A 56 4.34 4.84 14.87
N TRP A 57 3.39 4.18 14.21
CA TRP A 57 3.58 2.82 13.70
C TRP A 57 4.56 2.80 12.52
N PHE A 58 4.44 3.73 11.57
CA PHE A 58 5.38 3.87 10.44
C PHE A 58 6.75 4.42 10.86
N ASP A 59 6.78 5.34 11.83
CA ASP A 59 8.02 5.92 12.35
C ASP A 59 8.95 4.85 12.96
N LYS A 60 8.39 3.83 13.63
CA LYS A 60 9.15 2.68 14.16
C LYS A 60 9.91 1.91 13.07
N SER A 61 9.44 1.98 11.83
CA SER A 61 10.00 1.29 10.68
C SER A 61 10.94 2.18 9.86
N GLY A 62 11.10 3.46 10.25
CA GLY A 62 11.89 4.43 9.49
C GLY A 62 11.28 4.78 8.13
N ILE A 63 9.95 4.72 8.01
CA ILE A 63 9.20 5.12 6.82
C ILE A 63 8.68 6.53 7.01
N ASN A 64 9.11 7.44 6.15
CA ASN A 64 8.45 8.73 5.98
C ASN A 64 7.28 8.55 5.00
N VAL A 65 6.05 8.62 5.51
CA VAL A 65 4.81 8.38 4.74
C VAL A 65 4.67 9.28 3.51
N ASP A 66 5.20 10.50 3.56
CA ASP A 66 5.13 11.44 2.44
C ASP A 66 5.97 11.00 1.23
N ASP A 67 6.97 10.13 1.44
CA ASP A 67 7.80 9.59 0.36
C ASP A 67 7.07 8.50 -0.46
N TYR A 68 5.97 7.95 0.06
CA TYR A 68 5.24 6.84 -0.55
C TYR A 68 3.98 7.33 -1.28
N CYS A 69 4.20 8.03 -2.40
CA CYS A 69 3.13 8.61 -3.22
C CYS A 69 3.24 8.19 -4.69
N VAL A 70 2.11 8.20 -5.38
CA VAL A 70 2.00 7.85 -6.80
C VAL A 70 0.89 8.66 -7.47
N GLY A 71 1.08 9.06 -8.74
CA GLY A 71 0.03 9.66 -9.56
C GLY A 71 -0.80 8.55 -10.22
N VAL A 72 -2.11 8.54 -10.05
CA VAL A 72 -3.03 7.53 -10.61
C VAL A 72 -4.22 8.16 -11.31
N SER A 73 -4.90 7.39 -12.17
CA SER A 73 -6.18 7.80 -12.74
C SER A 73 -7.25 7.97 -11.65
N LYS A 74 -8.22 8.85 -11.89
CA LYS A 74 -9.32 9.07 -10.95
C LYS A 74 -10.14 7.79 -10.78
N GLU A 75 -10.35 7.06 -11.86
CA GLU A 75 -11.11 5.81 -11.90
C GLU A 75 -10.45 4.74 -11.03
N PHE A 76 -9.12 4.60 -11.09
CA PHE A 76 -8.40 3.65 -10.25
C PHE A 76 -8.44 4.06 -8.77
N ASN A 77 -8.23 5.35 -8.47
CA ASN A 77 -8.35 5.86 -7.11
C ASN A 77 -9.74 5.61 -6.52
N ASP A 78 -10.80 5.84 -7.31
CA ASP A 78 -12.16 5.58 -6.88
C ASP A 78 -12.41 4.07 -6.68
N PHE A 79 -11.85 3.22 -7.54
CA PHE A 79 -11.93 1.76 -7.39
C PHE A 79 -11.34 1.28 -6.05
N ILE A 80 -10.14 1.72 -5.69
CA ILE A 80 -9.46 1.27 -4.46
C ILE A 80 -10.07 1.87 -3.17
N HIS A 81 -10.74 3.03 -3.26
CA HIS A 81 -11.36 3.70 -2.11
C HIS A 81 -12.88 3.51 -1.97
N PHE A 82 -13.61 3.20 -3.04
CA PHE A 82 -15.07 3.11 -3.03
C PHE A 82 -15.63 1.80 -3.63
N GLY A 83 -14.81 1.00 -4.32
CA GLY A 83 -15.23 -0.11 -5.18
C GLY A 83 -15.77 -1.39 -4.52
N ASP A 84 -16.25 -1.36 -3.27
CA ASP A 84 -16.94 -2.51 -2.67
C ASP A 84 -18.42 -2.27 -2.33
N GLY A 85 -18.95 -1.04 -2.50
CA GLY A 85 -20.35 -0.73 -2.19
C GLY A 85 -20.74 -0.97 -0.73
N THR A 86 -19.80 -1.32 0.12
CA THR A 86 -19.99 -1.41 1.57
C THR A 86 -19.64 -0.03 2.10
N GLY A 87 -20.62 0.69 2.65
CA GLY A 87 -20.39 1.99 3.31
C GLY A 87 -19.53 1.91 4.58
N GLY A 88 -18.54 1.02 4.63
CA GLY A 88 -17.57 0.86 5.71
C GLY A 88 -16.32 1.71 5.49
N ARG A 89 -15.69 2.12 6.59
CA ARG A 89 -14.54 3.04 6.66
C ARG A 89 -13.42 2.70 5.64
N GLY A 90 -13.43 3.38 4.49
CA GLY A 90 -12.24 3.67 3.67
C GLY A 90 -11.94 2.81 2.43
N GLY A 91 -12.81 1.89 2.01
CA GLY A 91 -12.59 1.08 0.79
C GLY A 91 -11.52 -0.02 0.92
N ARG A 92 -11.23 -0.68 -0.21
CA ARG A 92 -10.34 -1.86 -0.29
C ARG A 92 -8.94 -1.57 0.24
N TRP A 93 -8.35 -0.45 -0.15
CA TRP A 93 -7.00 -0.05 0.28
C TRP A 93 -6.89 0.14 1.80
N ASN A 94 -7.80 0.92 2.39
CA ASN A 94 -7.78 1.15 3.84
C ASN A 94 -8.17 -0.10 4.63
N ARG A 95 -8.97 -1.00 4.05
CA ARG A 95 -9.28 -2.30 4.66
C ARG A 95 -8.03 -3.18 4.72
N ALA A 96 -7.29 -3.31 3.62
CA ALA A 96 -6.05 -4.08 3.59
C ALA A 96 -5.02 -3.54 4.59
N TRP A 97 -4.85 -2.21 4.66
CA TRP A 97 -3.98 -1.59 5.66
C TRP A 97 -4.38 -1.88 7.11
N ARG A 98 -5.68 -1.83 7.42
CA ARG A 98 -6.15 -2.16 8.77
C ARG A 98 -5.85 -3.61 9.13
N GLU A 99 -6.12 -4.54 8.22
CA GLU A 99 -5.82 -5.97 8.43
C GLU A 99 -4.33 -6.18 8.69
N PHE A 100 -3.47 -5.62 7.85
CA PHE A 100 -2.02 -5.72 7.99
C PHE A 100 -1.51 -5.14 9.32
N ILE A 101 -1.98 -3.95 9.71
CA ILE A 101 -1.55 -3.31 10.96
C ILE A 101 -2.11 -4.04 12.20
N ASP A 102 -3.32 -4.58 12.13
CA ASP A 102 -3.88 -5.39 13.21
C ASP A 102 -3.08 -6.69 13.44
N GLU A 103 -2.52 -7.28 12.40
CA GLU A 103 -1.62 -8.43 12.48
C GLU A 103 -0.20 -8.04 12.94
N HIS A 104 0.23 -6.81 12.67
CA HIS A 104 1.55 -6.28 13.01
C HIS A 104 1.48 -5.19 14.08
N ARG A 105 0.65 -5.35 15.12
CA ARG A 105 0.45 -4.32 16.17
C ARG A 105 1.74 -3.88 16.88
N GLY A 106 2.76 -4.74 16.93
CA GLY A 106 4.08 -4.41 17.48
C GLY A 106 4.92 -3.46 16.60
N GLY A 107 4.56 -3.32 15.32
CA GLY A 107 5.36 -2.74 14.25
C GLY A 107 5.69 -3.81 13.20
N ALA A 108 6.02 -3.37 12.00
CA ALA A 108 6.59 -4.20 10.94
C ALA A 108 7.94 -3.58 10.51
N SER A 109 8.83 -4.37 9.93
CA SER A 109 10.05 -3.85 9.31
C SER A 109 9.71 -3.04 8.05
N LYS A 110 10.64 -2.19 7.64
CA LYS A 110 10.51 -1.44 6.37
C LYS A 110 10.29 -2.38 5.18
N ASP A 111 11.04 -3.48 5.10
CA ASP A 111 10.95 -4.44 4.01
C ASP A 111 9.58 -5.14 3.96
N GLU A 112 9.00 -5.47 5.12
CA GLU A 112 7.64 -6.05 5.18
C GLU A 112 6.58 -5.05 4.71
N ILE A 113 6.71 -3.78 5.08
CA ILE A 113 5.80 -2.72 4.65
C ILE A 113 5.93 -2.47 3.14
N GLU A 114 7.16 -2.40 2.63
CA GLU A 114 7.43 -2.23 1.21
C GLU A 114 6.90 -3.41 0.38
N ALA A 115 7.06 -4.64 0.88
CA ALA A 115 6.50 -5.83 0.27
C ALA A 115 4.97 -5.85 0.30
N PHE A 116 4.35 -5.46 1.41
CA PHE A 116 2.90 -5.32 1.52
C PHE A 116 2.36 -4.32 0.49
N ILE A 117 2.95 -3.12 0.41
CA ILE A 117 2.57 -2.10 -0.57
C ILE A 117 2.65 -2.66 -1.98
N GLN A 118 3.77 -3.30 -2.34
CA GLN A 118 3.96 -3.84 -3.69
C GLN A 118 2.91 -4.90 -4.04
N CYS A 119 2.77 -5.93 -3.21
CA CYS A 119 1.87 -7.05 -3.50
C CYS A 119 0.40 -6.60 -3.58
N THR A 120 -0.06 -5.84 -2.58
CA THR A 120 -1.46 -5.38 -2.55
C THR A 120 -1.77 -4.40 -3.68
N TRP A 121 -0.80 -3.56 -4.08
CA TRP A 121 -0.96 -2.68 -5.23
C TRP A 121 -1.08 -3.46 -6.53
N ASP A 122 -0.18 -4.42 -6.77
CA ASP A 122 -0.20 -5.24 -7.99
C ASP A 122 -1.50 -6.02 -8.14
N GLU A 123 -2.02 -6.61 -7.05
CA GLU A 123 -3.33 -7.27 -7.04
C GLU A 123 -4.46 -6.32 -7.43
N MET A 124 -4.50 -5.11 -6.87
CA MET A 124 -5.55 -4.14 -7.20
C MET A 124 -5.44 -3.63 -8.64
N VAL A 125 -4.24 -3.47 -9.16
CA VAL A 125 -4.00 -3.12 -10.56
C VAL A 125 -4.50 -4.23 -11.48
N GLU A 126 -4.21 -5.49 -11.16
CA GLU A 126 -4.70 -6.65 -11.91
C GLU A 126 -6.23 -6.75 -11.86
N GLU A 127 -6.84 -6.61 -10.68
CA GLU A 127 -8.30 -6.63 -10.51
C GLU A 127 -9.01 -5.49 -11.26
N PHE A 128 -8.39 -4.31 -11.34
CA PHE A 128 -8.94 -3.17 -12.05
C PHE A 128 -9.03 -3.41 -13.56
N GLY A 129 -8.12 -4.22 -14.13
CA GLY A 129 -8.15 -4.62 -15.54
C GLY A 129 -7.90 -3.47 -16.54
N GLY A 130 -7.47 -2.31 -16.07
CA GLY A 130 -7.17 -1.10 -16.87
C GLY A 130 -5.84 -0.44 -16.46
N SER A 131 -5.48 0.68 -17.09
CA SER A 131 -4.29 1.44 -16.68
C SER A 131 -4.55 2.15 -15.34
N PRO A 132 -3.75 1.89 -14.29
CA PRO A 132 -3.85 2.64 -13.04
C PRO A 132 -3.25 4.04 -13.16
N PHE A 133 -2.48 4.31 -14.23
CA PHE A 133 -1.76 5.56 -14.51
C PHE A 133 -2.39 6.34 -15.65
#